data_AF-A0A924BXQ0-F1
#
_entry.id   AF-A0A924BXQ0-F1
#
_cell.length_a   1.000
_cell.length_b   1.000
_cell.length_c   1.000
_cell.angle_alpha   90.00
_cell.angle_beta   90.00
_cell.angle_gamma   90.00
#
_symmetry.space_group_name_H-M   'P 1'
#
loop_
_entity.id
_entity.type
_entity.pdbx_description
1 polymer ?
#
loop_
_entity_poly.entity_id
_entity_poly.type
_entity_poly.pdbx_seq_one_letter_code
_entity_poly.pdbx_strand_id
1 'polypeptide(L)'
;MFTNDAAREARYNKVQSFKRYIYIKFFIVCFLGPQLLEAQELTQVSIHANESFYVHTAESVGIFSDLKNSGTFGAYSNSIISFFGQRWSNMQGSRLVDESSNGISGQGGSYKFKSLTNAPQIIENQNIQADHGFPSLTIANAANVRLEGTDLFIKRNLSFENGRLILNDRNAVLALDATITGFDNNKFIVTGTATNGGFLVRNLSGLQKPDVVFPVGTTPTSYTPASVDYRGVAQNIKVR
;
A
#
# COMPACT_ATOMS: atom_id res chain seq x y z
N MET A 1 -67.85 31.18 38.22
CA MET A 1 -67.35 29.81 38.44
C MET A 1 -66.93 29.09 37.15
N PHE A 2 -66.75 29.78 36.00
CA PHE A 2 -66.49 29.15 34.69
C PHE A 2 -65.06 29.30 34.14
N THR A 3 -64.14 29.94 34.88
CA THR A 3 -62.77 30.21 34.41
C THR A 3 -61.77 29.08 34.64
N ASN A 4 -62.11 28.07 35.47
CA ASN A 4 -61.20 26.98 35.82
C ASN A 4 -61.21 25.81 34.84
N ASP A 5 -62.29 25.57 34.10
CA ASP A 5 -62.39 24.42 33.19
C ASP A 5 -61.60 24.62 31.90
N ALA A 6 -61.70 25.81 31.28
CA ALA A 6 -60.92 26.14 30.08
C ALA A 6 -59.40 26.09 30.33
N ALA A 7 -58.95 26.54 31.50
CA ALA A 7 -57.54 26.48 31.89
C ALA A 7 -57.06 25.03 32.13
N ARG A 8 -57.96 24.15 32.60
CA ARG A 8 -57.67 22.73 32.85
C ARG A 8 -57.58 21.94 31.54
N GLU A 9 -58.48 22.19 30.59
CA GLU A 9 -58.41 21.59 29.25
C GLU A 9 -57.18 22.05 28.47
N ALA A 10 -56.84 23.34 28.53
CA ALA A 10 -55.63 23.86 27.88
C ALA A 10 -54.35 23.20 28.43
N ARG A 11 -54.27 22.97 29.75
CA ARG A 11 -53.16 22.25 30.38
C ARG A 11 -53.12 20.78 29.96
N TYR A 12 -54.27 20.11 29.91
CA TYR A 12 -54.35 18.72 29.49
C TYR A 12 -53.86 18.52 28.05
N ASN A 13 -54.30 19.37 27.12
CA ASN A 13 -53.90 19.31 25.71
C ASN A 13 -52.40 19.60 25.52
N LYS A 14 -51.84 20.53 26.30
CA LYS A 14 -50.39 20.83 26.26
C LYS A 14 -49.55 19.64 26.73
N VAL A 15 -49.98 18.94 27.78
CA VAL A 15 -49.28 17.73 28.28
C VAL A 15 -49.39 16.58 27.28
N GLN A 16 -50.55 16.38 26.65
CA GLN A 16 -50.73 15.33 25.64
C GLN A 16 -49.90 15.60 24.38
N SER A 17 -49.83 16.86 23.93
CA SER A 17 -48.96 17.27 22.82
C SER A 17 -47.49 17.01 23.11
N PHE A 18 -47.03 17.33 24.33
CA PHE A 18 -45.64 17.09 24.75
C PHE A 18 -45.30 15.59 24.82
N LYS A 19 -46.20 14.76 25.36
CA LYS A 19 -46.03 13.30 25.38
C LYS A 19 -45.93 12.72 23.97
N ARG A 20 -46.84 13.11 23.06
CA ARG A 20 -46.80 12.65 21.66
C ARG A 20 -45.50 13.04 20.96
N TYR A 21 -45.01 14.26 21.20
CA TYR A 21 -43.74 14.72 20.66
C TYR A 21 -42.56 13.87 21.15
N ILE A 22 -42.53 13.51 22.44
CA ILE A 22 -41.50 12.62 23.00
C ILE A 22 -41.59 11.22 22.37
N TYR A 23 -42.77 10.63 22.28
CA TYR A 23 -42.93 9.28 21.69
C TYR A 23 -42.53 9.25 20.21
N ILE A 24 -42.87 10.29 19.44
CA ILE A 24 -42.49 10.38 18.02
C ILE A 24 -40.96 10.50 17.88
N LYS A 25 -40.31 11.34 18.71
CA LYS A 25 -38.84 11.44 18.68
C LYS A 25 -38.15 10.15 19.10
N PHE A 26 -38.67 9.47 20.13
CA PHE A 26 -38.13 8.19 20.59
C PHE A 26 -38.30 7.10 19.52
N PHE A 27 -39.46 7.06 18.84
CA PHE A 27 -39.70 6.13 17.74
C PHE A 27 -38.77 6.37 16.55
N ILE A 28 -38.55 7.63 16.15
CA ILE A 28 -37.61 7.95 15.06
C ILE A 28 -36.17 7.54 15.43
N VAL A 29 -35.71 7.84 16.64
CA VAL A 29 -34.33 7.51 17.06
C VAL A 29 -34.12 6.01 17.19
N CYS A 30 -35.08 5.26 17.76
CA CYS A 30 -34.90 3.84 18.03
C CYS A 30 -35.24 2.93 16.84
N PHE A 31 -36.17 3.31 15.97
CA PHE A 31 -36.62 2.44 14.87
C PHE A 31 -36.11 2.87 13.49
N LEU A 32 -35.86 4.16 13.24
CA LEU A 32 -35.31 4.65 11.97
C LEU A 32 -33.80 4.95 12.04
N GLY A 33 -33.28 5.25 13.23
CA GLY A 33 -31.85 5.47 13.46
C GLY A 33 -30.92 4.30 13.10
N PRO A 34 -31.26 3.02 13.41
CA PRO A 34 -30.37 1.90 13.12
C PRO A 34 -30.26 1.56 11.63
N GLN A 35 -31.25 1.94 10.81
CA GLN A 35 -31.27 1.64 9.37
C GLN A 35 -30.37 2.58 8.54
N LEU A 36 -29.81 3.63 9.16
CA LEU A 36 -28.88 4.56 8.52
C LEU A 36 -27.42 4.33 8.92
N LEU A 37 -27.16 3.38 9.82
CA LEU A 37 -25.83 2.98 10.26
C LEU A 37 -25.47 1.63 9.65
N GLU A 38 -25.29 1.62 8.33
CA GLU A 38 -24.48 0.56 7.71
C GLU A 38 -23.01 0.86 8.03
N ALA A 39 -22.49 0.25 9.10
CA ALA A 39 -21.05 0.11 9.23
C ALA A 39 -20.61 -0.89 8.16
N GLN A 40 -20.08 -0.41 7.04
CA GLN A 40 -19.35 -1.28 6.11
C GLN A 40 -18.13 -1.81 6.85
N GLU A 41 -18.11 -3.12 7.08
CA GLU A 41 -16.92 -3.79 7.59
C GLU A 41 -15.80 -3.60 6.56
N LEU A 42 -14.75 -2.88 6.94
CA LEU A 42 -13.56 -2.78 6.10
C LEU A 42 -12.88 -4.16 6.16
N THR A 43 -13.09 -5.00 5.14
CA THR A 43 -12.37 -6.27 5.04
C THR A 43 -10.90 -5.97 4.75
N GLN A 44 -10.08 -5.91 5.80
CA GLN A 44 -8.66 -5.57 5.74
C GLN A 44 -7.88 -6.40 6.75
N VAL A 45 -6.71 -6.92 6.35
CA VAL A 45 -5.71 -7.44 7.28
C VAL A 45 -4.99 -6.26 7.91
N SER A 46 -5.00 -6.16 9.24
CA SER A 46 -4.24 -5.16 9.99
C SER A 46 -3.14 -5.82 10.82
N ILE A 47 -1.95 -5.23 10.78
CA ILE A 47 -0.88 -5.49 11.75
C ILE A 47 -0.73 -4.21 12.55
N HIS A 48 -1.09 -4.24 13.82
CA HIS A 48 -1.07 -3.04 14.65
C HIS A 48 0.34 -2.68 15.10
N ALA A 49 0.49 -1.45 15.61
CA ALA A 49 1.75 -1.02 16.19
C ALA A 49 2.18 -1.98 17.31
N ASN A 50 3.46 -2.32 17.34
CA ASN A 50 4.07 -3.32 18.24
C ASN A 50 3.65 -4.78 18.01
N GLU A 51 2.80 -5.05 17.01
CA GLU A 51 2.54 -6.42 16.57
C GLU A 51 3.52 -6.82 15.48
N SER A 52 3.73 -8.13 15.36
CA SER A 52 4.58 -8.70 14.32
C SER A 52 3.92 -9.89 13.66
N PHE A 53 4.02 -9.94 12.34
CA PHE A 53 3.61 -11.07 11.52
C PHE A 53 4.83 -11.58 10.76
N TYR A 54 5.09 -12.89 10.80
CA TYR A 54 6.25 -13.49 10.14
C TYR A 54 5.82 -14.65 9.25
N VAL A 55 6.35 -14.68 8.03
CA VAL A 55 6.26 -15.84 7.13
C VAL A 55 7.60 -16.58 7.15
N HIS A 56 7.58 -17.85 7.53
CA HIS A 56 8.80 -18.64 7.68
C HIS A 56 9.35 -19.11 6.33
N THR A 57 10.60 -19.59 6.36
CA THR A 57 11.36 -20.00 5.18
C THR A 57 10.62 -21.06 4.36
N ALA A 58 10.59 -20.87 3.05
CA ALA A 58 9.94 -21.76 2.07
C ALA A 58 8.40 -21.90 2.21
N GLU A 59 7.75 -21.08 3.06
CA GLU A 59 6.30 -21.01 3.12
C GLU A 59 5.72 -20.01 2.12
N SER A 60 4.45 -20.18 1.78
CA SER A 60 3.71 -19.26 0.93
C SER A 60 2.42 -18.83 1.61
N VAL A 61 2.18 -17.52 1.67
CA VAL A 61 0.98 -16.93 2.26
C VAL A 61 0.24 -16.10 1.21
N GLY A 62 -1.07 -16.30 1.11
CA GLY A 62 -1.97 -15.50 0.27
C GLY A 62 -2.76 -14.50 1.11
N ILE A 63 -2.78 -13.23 0.68
CA ILE A 63 -3.54 -12.16 1.34
C ILE A 63 -4.58 -11.63 0.34
N PHE A 64 -5.86 -11.88 0.63
CA PHE A 64 -6.96 -11.65 -0.32
C PHE A 64 -7.73 -10.33 -0.10
N SER A 65 -7.45 -9.64 0.99
CA SER A 65 -8.01 -8.32 1.31
C SER A 65 -6.93 -7.25 1.27
N ASP A 66 -7.33 -5.99 1.39
CA ASP A 66 -6.38 -4.90 1.60
C ASP A 66 -5.56 -5.16 2.87
N LEU A 67 -4.34 -4.63 2.90
CA LEU A 67 -3.44 -4.80 4.04
C LEU A 67 -3.00 -3.43 4.56
N LYS A 68 -3.09 -3.26 5.89
CA LYS A 68 -2.56 -2.10 6.60
C LYS A 68 -1.54 -2.55 7.63
N ASN A 69 -0.28 -2.25 7.36
CA ASN A 69 0.83 -2.55 8.25
C ASN A 69 1.23 -1.31 9.05
N SER A 70 0.95 -1.31 10.34
CA SER A 70 1.46 -0.34 11.33
C SER A 70 2.50 -0.95 12.28
N GLY A 71 2.81 -2.24 12.14
CA GLY A 71 3.76 -2.99 12.98
C GLY A 71 4.93 -3.52 12.17
N THR A 72 5.31 -4.78 12.42
CA THR A 72 6.39 -5.46 11.70
C THR A 72 5.83 -6.58 10.83
N PHE A 73 6.08 -6.53 9.53
CA PHE A 73 5.84 -7.64 8.62
C PHE A 73 7.19 -8.25 8.24
N GLY A 74 7.46 -9.47 8.66
CA GLY A 74 8.64 -10.23 8.34
C GLY A 74 8.39 -11.30 7.30
N ALA A 75 9.31 -11.43 6.37
CA ALA A 75 9.29 -12.50 5.37
C ALA A 75 10.69 -13.10 5.29
N TYR A 76 10.84 -14.38 5.62
CA TYR A 76 12.15 -15.04 5.62
C TYR A 76 12.57 -15.46 4.22
N SER A 77 13.85 -15.81 4.06
CA SER A 77 14.40 -16.34 2.81
C SER A 77 13.50 -17.41 2.18
N ASN A 78 13.35 -17.37 0.86
CA ASN A 78 12.52 -18.29 0.08
C ASN A 78 11.01 -18.29 0.39
N SER A 79 10.52 -17.42 1.28
CA SER A 79 9.07 -17.26 1.48
C SER A 79 8.43 -16.42 0.36
N ILE A 80 7.15 -16.68 0.08
CA ILE A 80 6.38 -15.93 -0.93
C ILE A 80 5.11 -15.38 -0.30
N ILE A 81 4.95 -14.06 -0.35
CA ILE A 81 3.74 -13.36 0.05
C ILE A 81 3.00 -12.96 -1.23
N SER A 82 1.90 -13.65 -1.51
CA SER A 82 1.04 -13.33 -2.65
C SER A 82 -0.07 -12.39 -2.20
N PHE A 83 0.00 -11.13 -2.62
CA PHE A 83 -0.99 -10.11 -2.32
C PHE A 83 -1.99 -9.95 -3.46
N PHE A 84 -3.26 -10.23 -3.16
CA PHE A 84 -4.40 -10.18 -4.08
C PHE A 84 -5.39 -9.04 -3.78
N GLY A 85 -5.27 -8.39 -2.62
CA GLY A 85 -6.05 -7.18 -2.28
C GLY A 85 -5.76 -6.01 -3.22
N GLN A 86 -6.48 -4.91 -3.07
CA GLN A 86 -6.29 -3.73 -3.92
C GLN A 86 -5.18 -2.81 -3.39
N ARG A 87 -5.07 -2.64 -2.07
CA ARG A 87 -4.15 -1.69 -1.44
C ARG A 87 -3.31 -2.34 -0.34
N TRP A 88 -1.99 -2.21 -0.47
CA TRP A 88 -1.01 -2.49 0.57
C TRP A 88 -0.51 -1.15 1.14
N SER A 89 -0.85 -0.85 2.40
CA SER A 89 -0.46 0.39 3.07
C SER A 89 0.53 0.10 4.19
N ASN A 90 1.76 0.61 4.06
CA ASN A 90 2.74 0.66 5.14
C ASN A 90 2.65 2.03 5.84
N MET A 91 2.12 2.03 7.06
CA MET A 91 1.97 3.23 7.87
C MET A 91 3.31 3.71 8.43
N GLN A 92 3.36 4.95 8.90
CA GLN A 92 4.55 5.50 9.56
C GLN A 92 5.01 4.63 10.73
N GLY A 93 6.29 4.29 10.74
CA GLY A 93 6.91 3.46 11.79
C GLY A 93 6.77 1.95 11.55
N SER A 94 6.04 1.53 10.51
CA SER A 94 5.98 0.12 10.17
C SER A 94 7.27 -0.37 9.52
N ARG A 95 7.49 -1.69 9.58
CA ARG A 95 8.73 -2.32 9.14
C ARG A 95 8.43 -3.49 8.23
N LEU A 96 9.16 -3.58 7.12
CA LEU A 96 9.28 -4.79 6.31
C LEU A 96 10.65 -5.40 6.58
N VAL A 97 10.68 -6.55 7.27
CA VAL A 97 11.92 -7.15 7.77
C VAL A 97 12.22 -8.49 7.12
N ASP A 98 13.51 -8.85 7.13
CA ASP A 98 14.01 -10.16 6.76
C ASP A 98 14.41 -10.99 8.00
N GLU A 99 15.00 -12.16 7.78
CA GLU A 99 15.38 -13.12 8.82
C GLU A 99 16.61 -12.72 9.66
N SER A 100 17.30 -11.62 9.33
CA SER A 100 18.49 -11.21 10.06
C SER A 100 18.15 -10.51 11.39
N SER A 101 19.11 -10.48 12.32
CA SER A 101 18.91 -9.87 13.64
C SER A 101 18.61 -8.37 13.61
N ASN A 102 19.06 -7.66 12.58
CA ASN A 102 18.70 -6.26 12.34
C ASN A 102 17.45 -6.09 11.46
N GLY A 103 16.96 -7.18 10.84
CA GLY A 103 15.81 -7.21 9.94
C GLY A 103 16.07 -6.60 8.55
N ILE A 104 17.32 -6.33 8.20
CA ILE A 104 17.71 -5.54 7.01
C ILE A 104 18.73 -6.28 6.13
N SER A 105 19.65 -7.03 6.74
CA SER A 105 20.78 -7.67 6.05
C SER A 105 20.53 -9.09 5.55
N GLY A 106 19.39 -9.69 5.89
CA GLY A 106 18.98 -11.04 5.47
C GLY A 106 18.41 -11.05 4.05
N GLN A 107 18.28 -12.22 3.44
CA GLN A 107 17.73 -12.38 2.09
C GLN A 107 16.29 -11.91 2.00
N GLY A 108 15.48 -12.26 3.00
CA GLY A 108 14.06 -11.95 3.03
C GLY A 108 13.23 -12.68 1.98
N GLY A 109 11.91 -12.55 2.10
CA GLY A 109 10.95 -13.14 1.17
C GLY A 109 10.61 -12.27 -0.03
N SER A 110 9.85 -12.86 -0.96
CA SER A 110 9.31 -12.17 -2.13
C SER A 110 7.87 -11.73 -1.90
N TYR A 111 7.61 -10.45 -2.14
CA TYR A 111 6.27 -9.86 -2.07
C TYR A 111 5.74 -9.73 -3.49
N LYS A 112 4.72 -10.51 -3.81
CA LYS A 112 4.16 -10.66 -5.15
C LYS A 112 2.80 -10.01 -5.25
N PHE A 113 2.71 -8.94 -6.02
CA PHE A 113 1.48 -8.22 -6.29
C PHE A 113 0.80 -8.84 -7.51
N LYS A 114 -0.33 -9.52 -7.28
CA LYS A 114 -1.08 -10.24 -8.31
C LYS A 114 -2.57 -10.02 -8.09
N SER A 115 -3.26 -9.35 -9.01
CA SER A 115 -4.72 -9.23 -8.95
C SER A 115 -5.41 -10.47 -9.54
N LEU A 116 -6.48 -10.93 -8.89
CA LEU A 116 -7.36 -11.98 -9.44
C LEU A 116 -8.44 -11.40 -10.38
N THR A 117 -8.77 -10.13 -10.22
CA THR A 117 -9.86 -9.44 -10.93
C THR A 117 -9.34 -8.51 -12.03
N ASN A 118 -8.02 -8.54 -12.29
CA ASN A 118 -7.36 -7.62 -13.20
C ASN A 118 -7.63 -6.14 -12.83
N ALA A 119 -7.70 -5.85 -11.53
CA ALA A 119 -7.79 -4.50 -11.00
C ALA A 119 -6.39 -3.96 -10.69
N PRO A 120 -6.13 -2.65 -10.90
CA PRO A 120 -4.86 -2.04 -10.52
C PRO A 120 -4.66 -2.14 -9.00
N GLN A 121 -3.43 -2.45 -8.59
CA GLN A 121 -3.06 -2.50 -7.18
C GLN A 121 -2.26 -1.27 -6.76
N ILE A 122 -2.28 -0.96 -5.47
CA ILE A 122 -1.62 0.20 -4.89
C ILE A 122 -0.64 -0.27 -3.81
N ILE A 123 0.58 0.24 -3.88
CA ILE A 123 1.52 0.25 -2.76
C ILE A 123 1.54 1.67 -2.22
N GLU A 124 1.01 1.84 -1.02
CA GLU A 124 1.04 3.10 -0.29
C GLU A 124 2.09 3.00 0.81
N ASN A 125 3.14 3.80 0.72
CA ASN A 125 4.13 3.90 1.79
C ASN A 125 3.97 5.23 2.52
N GLN A 126 4.04 5.23 3.84
CA GLN A 126 4.17 6.43 4.65
C GLN A 126 5.48 6.44 5.44
N ASN A 127 6.33 5.43 5.23
CA ASN A 127 7.67 5.35 5.80
C ASN A 127 8.65 6.15 4.95
N ILE A 128 9.51 6.91 5.63
CA ILE A 128 10.60 7.69 4.99
C ILE A 128 11.95 6.96 5.13
N GLN A 129 12.00 5.90 5.93
CA GLN A 129 13.23 5.16 6.23
C GLN A 129 13.53 4.10 5.15
N ALA A 130 14.69 4.23 4.52
CA ALA A 130 15.14 3.35 3.44
C ALA A 130 15.27 1.88 3.85
N ASP A 131 15.61 1.63 5.12
CA ASP A 131 15.89 0.30 5.65
C ASP A 131 14.64 -0.57 5.83
N HIS A 132 13.44 0.01 5.71
CA HIS A 132 12.16 -0.66 5.89
C HIS A 132 11.45 -0.98 4.56
N GLY A 133 12.21 -1.03 3.47
CA GLY A 133 11.73 -1.40 2.13
C GLY A 133 11.50 -2.89 1.92
N PHE A 134 10.90 -3.24 0.78
CA PHE A 134 10.67 -4.64 0.39
C PHE A 134 12.01 -5.35 0.15
N PRO A 135 12.29 -6.51 0.77
CA PRO A 135 13.44 -7.34 0.42
C PRO A 135 13.47 -7.67 -1.07
N SER A 136 12.41 -8.30 -1.57
CA SER A 136 12.18 -8.54 -2.99
C SER A 136 10.73 -8.22 -3.34
N LEU A 137 10.52 -7.53 -4.46
CA LEU A 137 9.21 -7.13 -4.97
C LEU A 137 8.99 -7.74 -6.36
N THR A 138 7.88 -8.45 -6.52
CA THR A 138 7.46 -9.05 -7.80
C THR A 138 6.18 -8.38 -8.27
N ILE A 139 6.22 -7.78 -9.47
CA ILE A 139 5.05 -7.22 -10.14
C ILE A 139 4.47 -8.29 -11.07
N ALA A 140 3.30 -8.81 -10.71
CA ALA A 140 2.62 -9.89 -11.44
C ALA A 140 1.16 -9.51 -11.76
N ASN A 141 0.86 -8.21 -11.85
CA ASN A 141 -0.48 -7.69 -12.10
C ASN A 141 -0.54 -6.98 -13.46
N ALA A 142 -1.28 -7.55 -14.41
CA ALA A 142 -1.46 -6.97 -15.75
C ALA A 142 -2.12 -5.58 -15.73
N ALA A 143 -2.93 -5.29 -14.71
CA ALA A 143 -3.52 -3.96 -14.49
C ALA A 143 -2.58 -2.96 -13.80
N ASN A 144 -1.32 -3.35 -13.60
CA ASN A 144 -0.24 -2.58 -13.02
C ASN A 144 -0.33 -2.41 -11.50
N VAL A 145 0.79 -2.00 -10.91
CA VAL A 145 0.92 -1.61 -9.52
C VAL A 145 1.33 -0.14 -9.48
N ARG A 146 0.64 0.69 -8.72
CA ARG A 146 0.90 2.14 -8.61
C ARG A 146 1.38 2.51 -7.22
N LEU A 147 2.30 3.48 -7.14
CA LEU A 147 2.78 4.03 -5.88
C LEU A 147 1.91 5.18 -5.38
N GLU A 148 1.73 5.25 -4.06
CA GLU A 148 1.15 6.36 -3.32
C GLU A 148 1.97 6.65 -2.07
N GLY A 149 1.82 7.84 -1.49
CA GLY A 149 2.46 8.21 -0.23
C GLY A 149 3.91 8.70 -0.38
N THR A 150 4.92 7.95 0.03
CA THR A 150 6.36 8.26 -0.03
C THR A 150 7.09 7.35 -1.04
N ASP A 151 8.40 7.51 -1.14
CA ASP A 151 9.23 6.69 -2.04
C ASP A 151 9.20 5.20 -1.67
N LEU A 152 9.25 4.34 -2.69
CA LEU A 152 9.38 2.90 -2.53
C LEU A 152 10.85 2.53 -2.41
N PHE A 153 11.19 1.75 -1.39
CA PHE A 153 12.51 1.16 -1.24
C PHE A 153 12.48 -0.35 -1.51
N ILE A 154 13.44 -0.83 -2.31
CA ILE A 154 13.62 -2.23 -2.68
C ILE A 154 15.06 -2.62 -2.34
N LYS A 155 15.23 -3.62 -1.47
CA LYS A 155 16.55 -3.97 -0.93
C LYS A 155 17.36 -4.90 -1.85
N ARG A 156 16.72 -5.80 -2.61
CA ARG A 156 17.45 -6.84 -3.35
C ARG A 156 17.00 -7.04 -4.79
N ASN A 157 15.71 -7.27 -5.04
CA ASN A 157 15.24 -7.57 -6.38
C ASN A 157 13.89 -6.92 -6.66
N LEU A 158 13.79 -6.31 -7.83
CA LEU A 158 12.53 -5.96 -8.47
C LEU A 158 12.35 -6.86 -9.69
N SER A 159 11.42 -7.79 -9.64
CA SER A 159 11.09 -8.66 -10.77
C SER A 159 9.75 -8.30 -11.39
N PHE A 160 9.65 -8.47 -12.70
CA PHE A 160 8.39 -8.37 -13.42
C PHE A 160 8.02 -9.73 -14.00
N GLU A 161 6.84 -10.21 -13.63
CA GLU A 161 6.17 -11.32 -14.30
C GLU A 161 5.06 -10.82 -15.24
N ASN A 162 4.35 -9.76 -14.83
CA ASN A 162 3.30 -9.13 -15.64
C ASN A 162 3.00 -7.71 -15.19
N GLY A 163 2.70 -6.83 -16.14
CA GLY A 163 2.35 -5.43 -15.94
C GLY A 163 3.53 -4.53 -15.53
N ARG A 164 3.19 -3.32 -15.06
CA ARG A 164 4.14 -2.23 -14.84
C ARG A 164 4.12 -1.75 -13.39
N LEU A 165 5.22 -1.13 -12.97
CA LEU A 165 5.29 -0.36 -11.73
C LEU A 165 5.15 1.13 -12.07
N ILE A 166 4.03 1.74 -11.68
CA ILE A 166 3.71 3.14 -11.96
C ILE A 166 4.14 4.01 -10.79
N LEU A 167 5.11 4.90 -11.02
CA LEU A 167 5.73 5.67 -9.96
C LEU A 167 4.86 6.80 -9.41
N ASN A 168 3.94 7.36 -10.19
CA ASN A 168 2.95 8.36 -9.74
C ASN A 168 3.57 9.46 -8.85
N ASP A 169 4.60 10.11 -9.39
CA ASP A 169 5.36 11.20 -8.75
C ASP A 169 6.12 10.79 -7.47
N ARG A 170 6.38 9.49 -7.30
CA ARG A 170 7.25 8.91 -6.25
C ARG A 170 8.49 8.30 -6.88
N ASN A 171 9.50 8.01 -6.08
CA ASN A 171 10.69 7.31 -6.56
C ASN A 171 10.62 5.83 -6.21
N ALA A 172 11.17 5.00 -7.08
CA ALA A 172 11.57 3.65 -6.73
C ALA A 172 13.08 3.65 -6.50
N VAL A 173 13.50 3.38 -5.28
CA VAL A 173 14.89 3.39 -4.84
C VAL A 173 15.35 1.96 -4.60
N LEU A 174 16.32 1.53 -5.39
CA LEU A 174 16.97 0.24 -5.28
C LEU A 174 18.26 0.39 -4.47
N ALA A 175 18.42 -0.44 -3.44
CA ALA A 175 19.62 -0.50 -2.63
C ALA A 175 20.86 -0.91 -3.45
N LEU A 176 22.04 -0.82 -2.82
CA LEU A 176 23.28 -1.25 -3.45
C LEU A 176 23.17 -2.75 -3.81
N ASP A 177 23.59 -3.07 -5.03
CA ASP A 177 23.58 -4.41 -5.64
C ASP A 177 22.18 -4.98 -5.91
N ALA A 178 21.12 -4.20 -5.70
CA ALA A 178 19.78 -4.63 -6.06
C ALA A 178 19.62 -4.73 -7.59
N THR A 179 18.90 -5.77 -8.01
CA THR A 179 18.73 -6.15 -9.41
C THR A 179 17.30 -5.87 -9.90
N ILE A 180 17.16 -5.74 -11.22
CA ILE A 180 15.86 -5.67 -11.89
C ILE A 180 15.81 -6.79 -12.92
N THR A 181 14.76 -7.61 -12.90
CA THR A 181 14.65 -8.82 -13.72
C THR A 181 13.27 -8.93 -14.38
N GLY A 182 13.18 -9.71 -15.48
CA GLY A 182 11.92 -10.01 -16.15
C GLY A 182 11.27 -8.84 -16.91
N PHE A 183 11.99 -7.74 -17.12
CA PHE A 183 11.48 -6.58 -17.84
C PHE A 183 11.46 -6.77 -19.36
N ASP A 184 10.52 -6.10 -20.03
CA ASP A 184 10.43 -5.95 -21.48
C ASP A 184 9.55 -4.73 -21.84
N ASN A 185 9.16 -4.59 -23.11
CA ASN A 185 8.30 -3.49 -23.56
C ASN A 185 6.89 -3.48 -22.93
N ASN A 186 6.45 -4.57 -22.30
CA ASN A 186 5.18 -4.69 -21.57
C ASN A 186 5.37 -4.75 -20.05
N LYS A 187 6.61 -4.87 -19.58
CA LYS A 187 7.00 -5.00 -18.18
C LYS A 187 8.13 -4.05 -17.84
N PHE A 188 7.81 -2.85 -17.36
CA PHE A 188 8.80 -1.83 -17.04
C PHE A 188 8.29 -0.82 -15.99
N ILE A 189 9.16 0.08 -15.53
CA ILE A 189 8.83 1.15 -14.58
C ILE A 189 8.31 2.39 -15.33
N VAL A 190 7.10 2.84 -15.03
CA VAL A 190 6.53 4.07 -15.62
C VAL A 190 6.86 5.27 -14.74
N THR A 191 7.69 6.18 -15.24
CA THR A 191 8.30 7.31 -14.51
C THR A 191 7.40 8.56 -14.48
N GLY A 192 6.36 8.59 -15.31
CA GLY A 192 5.44 9.73 -15.42
C GLY A 192 6.11 10.98 -16.00
N THR A 193 5.37 12.09 -16.01
CA THR A 193 5.80 13.37 -16.61
C THR A 193 5.94 14.51 -15.60
N ALA A 194 5.69 14.27 -14.31
CA ALA A 194 5.80 15.33 -13.30
C ALA A 194 7.23 15.87 -13.17
N THR A 195 7.40 17.10 -12.70
CA THR A 195 8.73 17.70 -12.54
C THR A 195 9.43 17.27 -11.25
N ASN A 196 8.68 16.80 -10.26
CA ASN A 196 9.17 16.35 -8.95
C ASN A 196 8.80 14.88 -8.73
N GLY A 197 9.76 14.05 -8.31
CA GLY A 197 9.58 12.60 -8.13
C GLY A 197 9.60 11.83 -9.45
N GLY A 198 9.14 10.57 -9.46
CA GLY A 198 9.06 9.71 -10.64
C GLY A 198 10.41 9.18 -11.15
N PHE A 199 11.42 9.09 -10.29
CA PHE A 199 12.72 8.54 -10.66
C PHE A 199 12.83 7.05 -10.31
N LEU A 200 13.43 6.29 -11.21
CA LEU A 200 14.08 5.04 -10.85
C LEU A 200 15.50 5.37 -10.36
N VAL A 201 15.75 5.16 -9.07
CA VAL A 201 17.05 5.41 -8.45
C VAL A 201 17.72 4.07 -8.17
N ARG A 202 18.93 3.88 -8.68
CA ARG A 202 19.76 2.70 -8.38
C ARG A 202 21.05 3.14 -7.71
N ASN A 203 21.37 2.54 -6.57
CA ASN A 203 22.68 2.71 -5.93
C ASN A 203 23.68 1.74 -6.55
N LEU A 204 24.71 2.27 -7.20
CA LEU A 204 25.69 1.51 -7.96
C LEU A 204 27.10 1.67 -7.39
N SER A 205 27.94 0.66 -7.59
CA SER A 205 29.39 0.74 -7.32
C SER A 205 30.17 0.08 -8.45
N GLY A 206 31.45 0.42 -8.60
CA GLY A 206 32.34 -0.17 -9.61
C GLY A 206 32.65 -1.66 -9.41
N LEU A 207 32.11 -2.29 -8.36
CA LEU A 207 32.18 -3.74 -8.14
C LEU A 207 31.00 -4.49 -8.76
N GLN A 208 29.96 -3.78 -9.20
CA GLN A 208 28.79 -4.39 -9.84
C GLN A 208 29.07 -4.79 -11.29
N LYS A 209 28.11 -5.53 -11.88
CA LYS A 209 28.11 -5.74 -13.33
C LYS A 209 28.16 -4.37 -14.02
N PRO A 210 29.06 -4.18 -15.00
CA PRO A 210 29.25 -2.89 -15.64
C PRO A 210 27.95 -2.41 -16.28
N ASP A 211 27.23 -3.29 -16.99
CA ASP A 211 26.01 -2.93 -17.72
C ASP A 211 24.77 -2.95 -16.84
N VAL A 212 24.40 -1.78 -16.33
CA VAL A 212 23.23 -1.57 -15.49
C VAL A 212 22.10 -0.98 -16.31
N VAL A 213 21.06 -1.80 -16.54
CA VAL A 213 19.87 -1.38 -17.30
C VAL A 213 18.83 -0.70 -16.40
N PHE A 214 18.23 0.36 -16.92
CA PHE A 214 17.09 1.08 -16.36
C PHE A 214 15.88 0.86 -17.28
N PRO A 215 15.02 -0.14 -17.00
CA PRO A 215 13.85 -0.42 -17.82
C PRO A 215 12.74 0.58 -17.48
N VAL A 216 12.79 1.75 -18.10
CA VAL A 216 11.88 2.87 -17.82
C VAL A 216 11.09 3.29 -19.06
N GLY A 217 10.05 4.08 -18.80
CA GLY A 217 9.28 4.80 -19.80
C GLY A 217 8.41 5.85 -19.15
N THR A 218 8.19 7.00 -19.79
CA THR A 218 7.39 8.08 -19.20
C THR A 218 5.90 7.76 -19.13
N THR A 219 5.41 6.90 -20.03
CA THR A 219 4.01 6.44 -20.13
C THR A 219 3.94 4.92 -20.25
N PRO A 220 2.77 4.30 -20.02
CA PRO A 220 2.58 2.86 -20.23
C PRO A 220 2.81 2.37 -21.67
N THR A 221 2.97 3.26 -22.65
CA THR A 221 3.21 2.89 -24.06
C THR A 221 4.59 3.30 -24.57
N SER A 222 5.43 3.93 -23.74
CA SER A 222 6.71 4.50 -24.17
C SER A 222 7.90 3.81 -23.49
N TYR A 223 8.15 2.54 -23.82
CA TYR A 223 9.33 1.85 -23.31
C TYR A 223 10.61 2.43 -23.93
N THR A 224 11.43 3.10 -23.12
CA THR A 224 12.68 3.75 -23.55
C THR A 224 13.78 3.44 -22.53
N PRO A 225 14.31 2.20 -22.53
CA PRO A 225 15.30 1.80 -21.54
C PRO A 225 16.61 2.57 -21.73
N ALA A 226 17.31 2.79 -20.62
CA ALA A 226 18.69 3.29 -20.63
C ALA A 226 19.63 2.22 -20.08
N SER A 227 20.90 2.26 -20.47
CA SER A 227 21.96 1.45 -19.87
C SER A 227 23.13 2.34 -19.48
N VAL A 228 23.79 2.00 -18.38
CA VAL A 228 24.97 2.71 -17.88
C VAL A 228 26.07 1.68 -17.64
N ASP A 229 27.25 1.87 -18.24
CA ASP A 229 28.49 1.20 -17.82
C ASP A 229 29.07 1.99 -16.63
N TYR A 230 28.94 1.44 -15.42
CA TYR A 230 29.40 2.12 -14.21
C TYR A 230 30.64 1.48 -13.58
N ARG A 231 31.72 2.25 -13.47
CA ARG A 231 33.03 1.80 -12.92
C ARG A 231 33.57 2.68 -11.79
N GLY A 232 32.72 3.52 -11.19
CA GLY A 232 33.11 4.50 -10.17
C GLY A 232 32.94 4.00 -8.72
N VAL A 233 32.96 4.93 -7.77
CA VAL A 233 32.69 4.66 -6.34
C VAL A 233 31.19 4.47 -6.08
N ALA A 234 30.77 4.08 -4.87
CA ALA A 234 29.34 3.94 -4.58
C ALA A 234 28.58 5.27 -4.79
N GLN A 235 27.57 5.29 -5.69
CA GLN A 235 26.74 6.47 -5.95
C GLN A 235 25.33 6.13 -6.44
N ASN A 236 24.40 7.06 -6.22
CA ASN A 236 23.05 6.96 -6.75
C ASN A 236 22.98 7.49 -8.18
N ILE A 237 22.48 6.67 -9.10
CA ILE A 237 22.10 7.08 -10.46
C ILE A 237 20.57 7.09 -10.54
N LYS A 238 20.01 8.20 -11.02
CA LYS A 238 18.57 8.38 -11.20
C LYS A 238 18.24 8.58 -12.68
N VAL A 239 17.19 7.89 -13.15
CA VAL A 239 16.71 7.97 -14.53
C VAL A 239 15.20 8.21 -14.54
N ARG A 240 14.74 8.99 -15.52
CA ARG A 240 13.34 9.19 -15.88
C ARG A 240 13.15 8.99 -17.37
#